data_AF-R5BNV0-F1
#
_entry.id   AF-R5BNV0-F1
#
_cell.length_a   1.000
_cell.length_b   1.000
_cell.length_c   1.000
_cell.angle_alpha   90.00
_cell.angle_beta   90.00
_cell.angle_gamma   90.00
#
_symmetry.space_group_name_H-M   'P 1'
#
loop_
_entity.id
_entity.type
_entity.pdbx_description
1 polymer ?
#
loop_
_entity_poly.entity_id
_entity_poly.type
_entity_poly.pdbx_seq_one_letter_code
_entity_poly.pdbx_strand_id
1 'polypeptide(L)'
;MKIKEYTTELDVDKKNVLREVGHYVIVKEKYNSPQKFADFAREKLHLDMRAEEYVYILGLTSKNHVLGVFEISHGSIIDQCVE
;
A
#
# COMPACT_ATOMS: atom_id res chain seq x y z
N MET A 1 -0.87 16.54 2.49
CA MET A 1 0.32 16.19 1.67
C MET A 1 -0.10 15.16 0.64
N LYS A 2 0.33 15.30 -0.60
CA LYS A 2 0.05 14.34 -1.68
C LYS A 2 1.13 13.26 -1.64
N ILE A 3 0.76 12.04 -1.32
CA ILE A 3 1.65 10.88 -1.25
C ILE A 3 1.36 10.00 -2.45
N LYS A 4 2.39 9.64 -3.21
CA LYS A 4 2.25 8.82 -4.41
C LYS A 4 2.12 7.35 -4.05
N GLU A 5 1.30 6.67 -4.82
CA GLU A 5 1.16 5.22 -4.80
C GLU A 5 1.85 4.63 -6.01
N TYR A 6 2.60 3.56 -5.78
CA TYR A 6 3.33 2.85 -6.80
C TYR A 6 2.96 1.38 -6.80
N THR A 7 2.92 0.79 -7.99
CA THR A 7 2.94 -0.65 -8.19
C THR A 7 4.29 -1.06 -8.80
N THR A 8 4.62 -2.35 -8.74
CA THR A 8 5.80 -2.92 -9.39
C THR A 8 5.40 -3.53 -10.74
N GLU A 9 6.08 -3.13 -11.81
CA GLU A 9 5.94 -3.72 -13.15
C GLU A 9 7.31 -4.17 -13.67
N LEU A 10 7.31 -5.03 -14.69
CA LEU A 10 8.52 -5.41 -15.41
C LEU A 10 8.76 -4.45 -16.58
N ASP A 11 9.97 -3.92 -16.69
CA ASP A 11 10.39 -3.19 -17.87
C ASP A 11 10.71 -4.13 -19.05
N VAL A 12 11.15 -3.55 -20.18
CA VAL A 12 11.51 -4.30 -21.40
C VAL A 12 12.65 -5.31 -21.17
N ASP A 13 13.48 -5.11 -20.14
CA ASP A 13 14.58 -5.99 -19.75
C ASP A 13 14.16 -7.01 -18.67
N LYS A 14 12.87 -7.08 -18.32
CA LYS A 14 12.33 -7.87 -17.21
C LYS A 14 12.90 -7.50 -15.84
N LYS A 15 13.25 -6.23 -15.64
CA LYS A 15 13.62 -5.69 -14.32
C LYS A 15 12.41 -5.06 -13.66
N ASN A 16 12.34 -5.22 -12.33
CA ASN A 16 11.30 -4.56 -11.54
C ASN A 16 11.51 -3.04 -11.56
N VAL A 17 10.47 -2.32 -11.96
CA VAL A 17 10.39 -0.86 -11.93
C VAL A 17 9.13 -0.41 -11.19
N LEU A 18 9.20 0.75 -10.56
CA LEU A 18 8.07 1.36 -9.89
C LEU A 18 7.27 2.22 -10.88
N ARG A 19 5.97 1.98 -10.96
CA ARG A 19 5.04 2.81 -11.74
C ARG A 19 4.08 3.52 -10.81
N GLU A 20 3.96 4.84 -10.95
CA GLU A 20 2.96 5.62 -10.22
C GLU A 20 1.56 5.28 -10.75
N VAL A 21 0.68 4.82 -9.86
CA VAL A 21 -0.70 4.42 -10.19
C VAL A 21 -1.74 5.36 -9.58
N GLY A 22 -1.34 6.12 -8.56
CA GLY A 22 -2.28 6.93 -7.82
C GLY A 22 -1.60 7.83 -6.80
N HIS A 23 -2.43 8.47 -5.99
CA HIS A 23 -1.96 9.25 -4.86
C HIS A 23 -3.03 9.35 -3.77
N TYR A 24 -2.55 9.48 -2.54
CA TYR A 24 -3.36 9.71 -1.35
C TYR A 24 -3.14 11.11 -0.81
N VAL A 25 -4.24 11.79 -0.44
CA VAL A 25 -4.16 13.01 0.35
C VAL A 25 -4.18 12.64 1.82
N ILE A 26 -3.03 12.81 2.48
CA ILE A 26 -2.86 12.52 3.90
C ILE A 26 -2.67 13.85 4.65
N VAL A 27 -3.32 13.99 5.81
CA VAL A 27 -3.02 15.07 6.76
C VAL A 27 -1.57 14.90 7.21
N LYS A 28 -0.86 15.99 7.53
CA LYS A 28 0.57 15.95 7.88
C LYS A 28 0.77 15.34 9.28
N GLU A 29 0.44 14.07 9.41
CA GLU A 29 0.50 13.29 10.65
C GLU A 29 1.77 12.46 10.72
N LYS A 30 2.12 12.08 11.95
CA LYS A 30 3.17 11.11 12.23
C LYS A 30 2.55 9.74 12.45
N TYR A 31 3.06 8.75 11.74
CA TYR A 31 2.68 7.34 11.87
C TYR A 31 3.50 6.70 12.98
N ASN A 32 3.06 6.88 14.23
CA ASN A 32 3.80 6.50 15.44
C ASN A 32 3.05 5.55 16.36
N SER A 33 1.95 4.97 15.89
CA SER A 33 1.21 3.92 16.60
C SER A 33 0.62 2.93 15.60
N PRO A 34 0.48 1.64 15.97
CA PRO A 34 -0.16 0.63 15.12
C PRO A 34 -1.53 1.05 14.61
N GLN A 35 -2.34 1.70 15.46
CA GLN A 35 -3.69 2.16 15.10
C GLN A 35 -3.70 3.07 13.87
N LYS A 36 -2.73 3.98 13.75
CA LYS A 36 -2.65 4.88 12.58
C LYS A 36 -2.36 4.15 11.27
N PHE A 37 -1.60 3.05 11.33
CA PHE A 37 -1.38 2.22 10.16
C PHE A 37 -2.64 1.44 9.78
N ALA A 38 -3.36 0.91 10.78
CA ALA A 38 -4.64 0.24 10.57
C ALA A 38 -5.70 1.19 9.99
N ASP A 39 -5.82 2.40 10.54
CA ASP A 39 -6.74 3.43 10.05
C ASP A 39 -6.38 3.83 8.61
N PHE A 40 -5.10 3.98 8.28
CA PHE A 40 -4.68 4.25 6.90
C PHE A 40 -5.02 3.10 5.94
N ALA A 41 -4.75 1.85 6.35
CA ALA A 41 -5.09 0.68 5.54
C ALA A 41 -6.59 0.59 5.25
N ARG A 42 -7.43 0.90 6.24
CA ARG A 42 -8.88 0.93 6.08
C ARG A 42 -9.39 2.13 5.28
N GLU A 43 -8.95 3.34 5.63
CA GLU A 43 -9.55 4.57 5.10
C GLU A 43 -8.96 5.02 3.76
N LYS A 44 -7.72 4.64 3.46
CA LYS A 44 -7.04 5.04 2.22
C LYS A 44 -6.90 3.90 1.24
N LEU A 45 -6.51 2.71 1.72
CA LEU A 45 -6.34 1.54 0.86
C LEU A 45 -7.62 0.70 0.74
N HIS A 46 -8.60 0.92 1.62
CA HIS A 46 -9.86 0.17 1.69
C HIS A 46 -9.64 -1.35 1.82
N LEU A 47 -8.61 -1.79 2.55
CA LEU A 47 -8.27 -3.20 2.69
C LEU A 47 -9.36 -4.03 3.39
N ASP A 48 -10.22 -3.39 4.17
CA ASP A 48 -11.40 -4.00 4.78
C ASP A 48 -12.50 -4.36 3.76
N MET A 49 -12.45 -3.78 2.56
CA MET A 49 -13.43 -3.99 1.50
C MET A 49 -12.87 -4.72 0.28
N ARG A 50 -11.56 -5.03 0.27
CA ARG A 50 -10.91 -5.77 -0.81
C ARG A 50 -11.22 -7.26 -0.69
N ALA A 51 -11.53 -7.89 -1.83
CA ALA A 51 -11.85 -9.32 -1.90
C ALA A 51 -10.60 -10.24 -1.90
N GLU A 52 -9.42 -9.67 -2.08
CA GLU A 52 -8.13 -10.36 -2.16
C GLU A 52 -7.23 -9.91 -1.00
N GLU A 53 -6.16 -10.66 -0.75
CA GLU A 53 -5.09 -10.23 0.14
C GLU A 53 -4.16 -9.27 -0.59
N TYR A 54 -3.77 -8.18 0.07
CA TYR A 54 -2.84 -7.20 -0.46
C TYR A 54 -1.69 -6.96 0.52
N VAL A 55 -0.48 -6.81 -0.01
CA VAL A 55 0.72 -6.47 0.75
C VAL A 55 1.25 -5.12 0.27
N TYR A 56 1.30 -4.18 1.20
CA TYR A 56 1.82 -2.83 0.97
C TYR A 56 3.06 -2.57 1.82
N ILE A 57 4.01 -1.82 1.26
CA ILE A 57 5.10 -1.18 1.99
C ILE A 57 4.81 0.31 2.08
N LEU A 58 4.94 0.89 3.28
CA LEU A 58 4.89 2.33 3.50
C LEU A 58 6.31 2.84 3.75
N GLY A 59 6.80 3.69 2.85
CA GLY A 59 8.07 4.39 3.05
C GLY A 59 7.89 5.55 4.03
N LEU A 60 8.68 5.58 5.11
CA LEU A 60 8.64 6.64 6.12
C LEU A 60 9.96 7.40 6.18
N THR A 61 9.88 8.70 6.47
CA THR A 61 11.04 9.49 6.94
C THR A 61 11.44 9.07 8.35
N SER A 62 12.65 9.46 8.80
CA SER A 62 13.10 9.29 10.19
C SER A 62 12.23 9.99 11.25
N LYS A 63 11.30 10.86 10.84
CA LYS A 63 10.31 11.52 11.71
C LYS A 63 8.92 10.88 11.60
N ASN A 64 8.82 9.70 10.98
CA ASN A 64 7.59 8.93 10.75
C ASN A 64 6.53 9.65 9.89
N HIS A 65 6.97 10.49 8.95
CA HIS A 65 6.10 10.99 7.89
C HIS A 65 6.16 10.09 6.67
N VAL A 66 4.99 9.80 6.07
CA VAL A 66 4.88 8.98 4.86
C VAL A 66 5.52 9.69 3.68
N LEU A 67 6.33 8.94 2.91
CA LEU A 67 6.98 9.34 1.67
C LEU A 67 6.27 8.78 0.44
N GLY A 68 5.81 7.54 0.54
CA GLY A 68 5.20 6.79 -0.55
C GLY A 68 4.54 5.51 -0.05
N VAL A 69 3.62 5.00 -0.87
CA VAL A 69 2.93 3.73 -0.66
C VAL A 69 3.27 2.83 -1.85
N PHE A 70 3.64 1.59 -1.58
CA PHE A 70 4.09 0.64 -2.60
C PHE A 70 3.28 -0.64 -2.46
N GLU A 71 2.47 -0.95 -3.47
CA GLU A 71 1.86 -2.28 -3.59
C GLU A 71 2.93 -3.25 -4.09
N ILE A 72 3.18 -4.32 -3.34
CA ILE A 72 4.22 -5.31 -3.66
C ILE A 72 3.61 -6.58 -4.23
N SER A 73 2.45 -6.96 -3.72
CA SER A 73 1.73 -8.14 -4.18
C SER A 73 0.27 -8.08 -3.76
N HIS A 74 -0.58 -8.71 -4.55
CA HIS A 74 -1.92 -9.08 -4.16
C HIS A 74 -2.23 -10.48 -4.69
N GLY A 75 -3.21 -11.14 -4.09
CA GLY A 75 -3.58 -12.49 -4.51
C GLY A 75 -4.90 -12.94 -3.90
N SER A 76 -5.55 -13.87 -4.58
CA SER A 76 -6.76 -14.49 -4.06
C SER A 76 -6.48 -15.20 -2.75
N ILE A 77 -7.40 -15.07 -1.80
CA ILE A 77 -7.48 -15.96 -0.65
C ILE A 77 -7.81 -17.34 -1.22
N ILE A 78 -6.80 -18.19 -1.41
CA ILE A 78 -7.06 -19.61 -1.70
C ILE A 78 -7.35 -20.27 -0.35
N ASP A 79 -8.51 -19.96 0.23
CA ASP A 79 -9.10 -20.82 1.25
C ASP A 79 -10.05 -21.76 0.50
N GLN A 80 -9.52 -22.91 0.10
CA GLN A 80 -10.35 -24.03 -0.37
C GLN A 80 -11.16 -24.56 0.84
N CYS A 81 -12.21 -23.83 1.23
CA CYS A 81 -13.40 -24.47 1.76
C CYS A 81 -14.20 -24.95 0.54
N VAL A 82 -13.77 -26.07 -0.04
CA VAL A 82 -14.61 -26.85 -0.96
C VAL A 82 -15.71 -27.47 -0.09
N GLU A 83 -16.94 -27.01 -0.25
CA GLU A 83 -18.13 -27.68 0.31
C GLU A 83 -18.28 -29.12 -0.19
#